data_AF-A0A9Q2IUV4-F1
#
_entry.id   AF-A0A9Q2IUV4-F1
#
_cell.length_a   1.000
_cell.length_b   1.000
_cell.length_c   1.000
_cell.angle_alpha   90.00
_cell.angle_beta   90.00
_cell.angle_gamma   90.00
#
_symmetry.space_group_name_H-M   'P 1'
#
loop_
_entity.id
_entity.type
_entity.pdbx_description
1 polymer ?
#
loop_
_entity_poly.entity_id
_entity_poly.type
_entity_poly.pdbx_seq_one_letter_code
_entity_poly.pdbx_strand_id
1 'polypeptide(L)'
;MTYGMSQYQNQSGTYLPPREVEAMAFRHVNDLLSKAKTHSDRQSALSANLKLWGILLQGVQRVDCPLDEILRKDLTTVGTWSMRYANVALNSDTSLKALIDINEDMIEGLSAPTPMTATPYGAPVPTERHMAIQMVG
;
A
#
# COMPACT_ATOMS: atom_id res chain seq x y z
N MET A 1 19.80 29.37 25.72
CA MET A 1 19.29 29.86 24.42
C MET A 1 18.45 28.76 23.79
N THR A 2 17.18 28.66 24.18
CA THR A 2 16.29 27.57 23.72
C THR A 2 14.98 28.20 23.25
N TYR A 3 15.01 28.80 22.06
CA TYR A 3 13.87 29.46 21.43
C TYR A 3 13.73 29.03 19.96
N GLY A 4 13.88 27.71 19.72
CA GLY A 4 13.74 27.11 18.39
C GLY A 4 12.92 25.81 18.35
N MET A 5 12.59 25.20 19.50
CA MET A 5 11.89 23.91 19.57
C MET A 5 10.36 24.02 19.72
N SER A 6 9.82 25.19 20.03
CA SER A 6 8.38 25.39 20.21
C SER A 6 7.59 25.66 18.92
N GLN A 7 8.28 25.74 17.77
CA GLN A 7 7.64 26.00 16.47
C GLN A 7 7.28 24.72 15.69
N TYR A 8 7.76 23.55 16.11
CA TYR A 8 7.39 22.26 15.49
C TYR A 8 6.04 21.71 15.97
N GLN A 9 5.42 22.33 16.98
CA GLN A 9 4.20 21.82 17.61
C GLN A 9 2.91 22.52 17.14
N ASN A 10 3.02 23.57 16.32
CA ASN A 10 1.88 24.43 15.92
C ASN A 10 1.78 24.67 14.40
N GLN A 11 2.06 23.65 13.58
CA GLN A 11 1.60 23.62 12.18
C GLN A 11 0.60 22.48 12.00
N SER A 12 -0.54 22.62 12.66
CA SER A 12 -1.77 21.88 12.40
C SER A 12 -2.39 22.34 11.07
N GLY A 13 -1.68 22.06 9.97
CA GLY A 13 -2.32 21.87 8.68
C GLY A 13 -2.97 20.49 8.68
N THR A 14 -4.22 20.37 8.28
CA THR A 14 -4.89 19.09 8.07
C THR A 14 -4.18 18.35 6.93
N TYR A 15 -3.07 17.66 7.22
CA TYR A 15 -2.42 16.78 6.26
C TYR A 15 -3.17 15.46 6.25
N LEU A 16 -3.67 15.07 5.07
CA LEU A 16 -4.22 13.74 4.86
C LEU A 16 -3.15 12.69 5.21
N PRO A 17 -3.52 11.60 5.90
CA PRO A 17 -2.62 10.48 6.14
C PRO A 17 -1.98 10.00 4.82
N PRO A 18 -0.69 9.61 4.80
CA PRO A 18 -0.02 9.18 3.57
C PRO A 18 -0.77 8.11 2.76
N ARG A 19 -1.36 7.11 3.45
CA ARG A 19 -2.19 6.07 2.82
C ARG A 19 -3.44 6.62 2.13
N GLU A 20 -4.04 7.65 2.71
CA GLU A 20 -5.23 8.30 2.13
C GLU A 20 -4.85 9.09 0.87
N VAL A 21 -3.69 9.74 0.87
CA VAL A 21 -3.14 10.41 -0.33
C VAL A 21 -2.88 9.40 -1.44
N GLU A 22 -2.29 8.23 -1.13
CA GLU A 22 -2.08 7.15 -2.09
C GLU A 22 -3.42 6.65 -2.66
N ALA A 23 -4.42 6.39 -1.80
CA ALA A 23 -5.75 5.96 -2.24
C ALA A 23 -6.43 7.00 -3.16
N MET A 24 -6.30 8.29 -2.85
CA MET A 24 -6.80 9.36 -3.71
C MET A 24 -6.08 9.41 -5.07
N ALA A 25 -4.77 9.17 -5.10
CA ALA A 25 -4.01 9.12 -6.34
C ALA A 25 -4.46 7.95 -7.23
N PHE A 26 -4.68 6.76 -6.64
CA PHE A 26 -5.26 5.62 -7.35
C PHE A 26 -6.65 5.92 -7.88
N ARG A 27 -7.55 6.50 -7.07
CA ARG A 27 -8.91 6.89 -7.51
C ARG A 27 -8.86 7.86 -8.68
N HIS A 28 -7.98 8.86 -8.63
CA HIS A 28 -7.83 9.82 -9.72
C HIS A 28 -7.40 9.15 -11.02
N VAL A 29 -6.37 8.30 -10.98
CA VAL A 29 -5.92 7.55 -12.16
C VAL A 29 -7.02 6.61 -12.66
N ASN A 30 -7.77 5.98 -11.76
CA ASN A 30 -8.84 5.07 -12.14
C ASN A 30 -10.01 5.79 -12.85
N ASP A 31 -10.34 7.01 -12.38
CA ASP A 31 -11.30 7.88 -13.05
C ASP A 31 -10.85 8.24 -14.47
N LEU A 32 -9.55 8.57 -14.65
CA LEU A 32 -8.99 8.83 -15.99
C LEU A 32 -9.08 7.60 -16.91
N LEU A 33 -8.72 6.42 -16.39
CA LEU A 33 -8.76 5.17 -17.16
C LEU A 33 -10.20 4.80 -17.58
N SER A 34 -11.17 4.96 -16.68
CA SER A 34 -12.58 4.62 -16.95
C SER A 34 -13.27 5.61 -17.90
N LYS A 35 -12.87 6.88 -17.88
CA LYS A 35 -13.43 7.94 -18.73
C LYS A 35 -12.72 8.11 -20.07
N ALA A 36 -11.61 7.41 -20.31
CA ALA A 36 -10.85 7.53 -21.55
C ALA A 36 -11.67 7.04 -22.76
N LYS A 37 -12.04 7.98 -23.65
CA LYS A 37 -12.81 7.68 -24.87
C LYS A 37 -12.03 7.94 -26.14
N THR A 38 -11.12 8.92 -26.11
CA THR A 38 -10.26 9.22 -27.25
C THR A 38 -8.88 8.60 -27.08
N HIS A 39 -8.13 8.50 -28.16
CA HIS A 39 -6.73 8.07 -28.13
C HIS A 39 -5.87 8.98 -27.21
N SER A 40 -6.12 10.29 -27.23
CA SER A 40 -5.44 11.26 -26.36
C SER A 40 -5.73 11.03 -24.88
N ASP A 41 -7.00 10.82 -24.53
CA ASP A 41 -7.40 10.51 -23.14
C ASP A 41 -6.74 9.22 -22.67
N ARG A 42 -6.76 8.19 -23.52
CA ARG A 42 -6.15 6.89 -23.25
C ARG A 42 -4.66 7.03 -22.99
N GLN A 43 -3.92 7.73 -23.85
CA GLN A 43 -2.49 7.95 -23.67
C GLN A 43 -2.19 8.72 -22.37
N SER A 44 -3.02 9.71 -22.05
CA SER A 44 -2.86 10.51 -20.83
C SER A 44 -3.13 9.68 -19.57
N ALA A 45 -4.21 8.89 -19.56
CA ALA A 45 -4.56 8.02 -18.45
C ALA A 45 -3.50 6.92 -18.20
N LEU A 46 -3.00 6.29 -19.26
CA LEU A 46 -1.93 5.29 -19.19
C LEU A 46 -0.62 5.88 -18.70
N SER A 47 -0.27 7.09 -19.15
CA SER A 47 0.91 7.81 -18.68
C SER A 47 0.80 8.15 -17.18
N ALA A 48 -0.39 8.56 -16.73
CA ALA A 48 -0.65 8.80 -15.32
C ALA A 48 -0.53 7.51 -14.48
N ASN A 49 -1.04 6.38 -14.98
CA ASN A 49 -0.90 5.07 -14.33
C ASN A 49 0.57 4.65 -14.20
N LEU A 50 1.36 4.79 -15.27
CA LEU A 50 2.80 4.50 -15.24
C LEU A 50 3.54 5.36 -14.20
N LYS A 51 3.22 6.65 -14.13
CA LYS A 51 3.83 7.57 -13.17
C LYS A 51 3.46 7.20 -11.73
N LEU A 52 2.18 6.89 -11.48
CA LEU A 52 1.69 6.48 -10.16
C LEU A 52 2.44 5.24 -9.66
N TRP A 53 2.47 4.18 -10.45
CA TRP A 53 3.16 2.94 -10.10
C TRP A 53 4.68 3.12 -9.98
N GLY A 54 5.29 3.99 -10.80
CA GLY A 54 6.70 4.33 -10.68
C GLY A 54 7.05 4.95 -9.32
N ILE A 55 6.24 5.93 -8.86
CA ILE A 55 6.43 6.58 -7.56
C ILE A 55 6.21 5.58 -6.41
N LEU A 56 5.16 4.76 -6.49
CA LEU A 56 4.87 3.75 -5.47
C LEU A 56 6.01 2.74 -5.34
N LEU A 57 6.50 2.20 -6.46
CA LEU A 57 7.59 1.22 -6.47
C LEU A 57 8.89 1.82 -5.94
N GLN A 58 9.18 3.09 -6.25
CA GLN A 58 10.32 3.78 -5.65
C GLN A 58 10.23 3.79 -4.12
N GLY A 59 9.03 4.00 -3.55
CA GLY A 59 8.80 3.95 -2.11
C GLY A 59 8.98 2.54 -1.52
N VAL A 60 8.41 1.52 -2.18
CA VAL A 60 8.46 0.10 -1.74
C VAL A 60 9.88 -0.47 -1.79
N GLN A 61 10.71 0.00 -2.72
CA GLN A 61 12.07 -0.49 -2.92
C GLN A 61 13.11 0.23 -2.06
N ARG A 62 12.72 1.23 -1.27
CA ARG A 62 13.65 1.87 -0.32
C ARG A 62 14.15 0.87 0.72
N VAL A 63 15.40 1.06 1.13
CA VAL A 63 16.04 0.22 2.17
C VAL A 63 15.34 0.36 3.52
N ASP A 64 14.79 1.53 3.81
CA ASP A 64 14.08 1.87 5.04
C ASP A 64 12.54 1.69 4.94
N CYS A 65 12.06 0.93 3.95
CA CYS A 65 10.64 0.66 3.79
C CYS A 65 10.09 -0.13 5.00
N PRO A 66 9.06 0.35 5.71
CA PRO A 66 8.54 -0.29 6.92
C PRO A 66 7.63 -1.50 6.63
N LEU A 67 7.44 -1.86 5.36
CA LEU A 67 6.59 -2.97 4.95
C LEU A 67 7.33 -4.31 5.10
N ASP A 68 6.59 -5.36 5.46
CA ASP A 68 7.10 -6.73 5.50
C ASP A 68 7.64 -7.17 4.12
N GLU A 69 8.65 -8.05 4.12
CA GLU A 69 9.31 -8.51 2.90
C GLU A 69 8.33 -9.17 1.91
N ILE A 70 7.37 -9.95 2.41
CA ILE A 70 6.38 -10.62 1.56
C ILE A 70 5.52 -9.57 0.85
N LEU A 71 4.97 -8.63 1.62
CA LEU A 71 4.13 -7.55 1.07
C LEU A 71 4.92 -6.68 0.08
N ARG A 72 6.19 -6.37 0.37
CA ARG A 72 7.06 -5.62 -0.55
C ARG A 72 7.26 -6.37 -1.87
N LYS A 73 7.49 -7.68 -1.82
CA LYS A 73 7.66 -8.51 -3.01
C LYS A 73 6.37 -8.60 -3.83
N ASP A 74 5.23 -8.74 -3.16
CA ASP A 74 3.93 -8.81 -3.83
C ASP A 74 3.60 -7.49 -4.52
N LEU A 75 3.76 -6.36 -3.83
CA LEU A 75 3.59 -5.02 -4.41
C LEU A 75 4.56 -4.77 -5.57
N THR A 76 5.81 -5.23 -5.45
CA THR A 76 6.79 -5.12 -6.55
C THR A 76 6.35 -5.92 -7.77
N THR A 77 5.80 -7.12 -7.55
CA THR A 77 5.32 -8.01 -8.62
C THR A 77 4.11 -7.38 -9.34
N VAL A 78 3.11 -6.93 -8.58
CA VAL A 78 1.90 -6.30 -9.11
C VAL A 78 2.23 -4.99 -9.83
N GLY A 79 3.06 -4.13 -9.22
CA GLY A 79 3.46 -2.88 -9.84
C GLY A 79 4.23 -3.07 -11.15
N THR A 80 5.14 -4.05 -11.18
CA THR A 80 5.88 -4.39 -12.41
C THR A 80 4.92 -4.90 -13.50
N TRP A 81 3.96 -5.75 -13.14
CA TRP A 81 2.94 -6.23 -14.07
C TRP A 81 2.09 -5.07 -14.60
N SER A 82 1.60 -4.19 -13.72
CA SER A 82 0.76 -3.04 -14.09
C SER A 82 1.48 -2.11 -15.06
N MET A 83 2.75 -1.79 -14.80
CA MET A 83 3.55 -0.95 -15.69
C MET A 83 3.80 -1.61 -17.05
N ARG A 84 4.08 -2.92 -17.08
CA ARG A 84 4.25 -3.65 -18.35
C ARG A 84 2.96 -3.68 -19.15
N TYR A 85 1.84 -3.98 -18.50
CA TYR A 85 0.52 -4.00 -19.13
C TYR A 85 0.15 -2.61 -19.69
N ALA A 86 0.38 -1.54 -18.92
CA ALA A 86 0.13 -0.18 -19.38
C ALA A 86 0.99 0.20 -20.60
N ASN A 87 2.25 -0.23 -20.66
CA ASN A 87 3.10 -0.03 -21.84
C ASN A 87 2.58 -0.77 -23.08
N VAL A 88 2.07 -2.00 -22.92
CA VAL A 88 1.40 -2.73 -24.02
C VAL A 88 0.14 -1.99 -24.46
N ALA A 89 -0.68 -1.54 -23.51
CA ALA A 89 -1.93 -0.81 -23.77
C ALA A 89 -1.72 0.58 -24.40
N LEU A 90 -0.53 1.18 -24.26
CA LEU A 90 -0.15 2.42 -24.97
C LEU A 90 0.04 2.20 -26.47
N ASN A 91 0.45 1.00 -26.86
CA ASN A 91 0.78 0.66 -28.25
C ASN A 91 -0.27 -0.26 -28.91
N SER A 92 -1.40 -0.48 -28.24
CA SER A 92 -2.45 -1.40 -28.70
C SER A 92 -3.83 -1.01 -28.15
N ASP A 93 -4.89 -1.51 -28.78
CA ASP A 93 -6.28 -1.33 -28.32
C ASP A 93 -6.70 -2.30 -27.20
N THR A 94 -5.74 -2.81 -26.43
CA THR A 94 -6.00 -3.73 -25.31
C THR A 94 -6.95 -3.10 -24.29
N SER A 95 -7.85 -3.89 -23.68
CA SER A 95 -8.78 -3.37 -22.67
C SER A 95 -8.04 -2.74 -21.47
N LEU A 96 -8.51 -1.59 -21.00
CA LEU A 96 -8.00 -0.93 -19.78
C LEU A 96 -8.55 -1.55 -18.49
N LYS A 97 -9.52 -2.47 -18.60
CA LYS A 97 -10.24 -3.05 -17.45
C LYS A 97 -9.30 -3.68 -16.42
N ALA A 98 -8.27 -4.41 -16.85
CA ALA A 98 -7.38 -5.08 -15.92
C ALA A 98 -6.54 -4.09 -15.07
N LEU A 99 -6.19 -2.91 -15.62
CA LEU A 99 -5.55 -1.86 -14.83
C LEU A 99 -6.53 -1.23 -13.84
N ILE A 100 -7.79 -1.07 -14.27
CA ILE A 100 -8.84 -0.51 -13.43
C ILE A 100 -9.10 -1.42 -12.22
N ASP A 101 -9.24 -2.73 -12.47
CA ASP A 101 -9.53 -3.71 -11.43
C ASP A 101 -8.40 -3.74 -10.37
N ILE A 102 -7.13 -3.77 -10.80
CA ILE A 102 -6.00 -3.75 -9.85
C ILE A 102 -5.93 -2.43 -9.08
N ASN A 103 -6.22 -1.29 -9.72
CA ASN A 103 -6.22 -0.01 -9.03
C ASN A 103 -7.36 0.06 -8.00
N GLU A 104 -8.52 -0.55 -8.25
CA GLU A 104 -9.60 -0.70 -7.25
C GLU A 104 -9.17 -1.58 -6.07
N ASP A 105 -8.52 -2.73 -6.31
CA ASP A 105 -7.99 -3.59 -5.24
C ASP A 105 -6.99 -2.82 -4.35
N MET A 106 -6.15 -1.97 -4.97
CA MET A 106 -5.24 -1.09 -4.23
C MET A 106 -5.97 -0.03 -3.41
N ILE A 107 -7.03 0.57 -3.96
CA ILE A 107 -7.87 1.54 -3.24
C ILE A 107 -8.52 0.88 -2.03
N GLU A 108 -9.06 -0.32 -2.18
CA GLU A 108 -9.66 -1.10 -1.09
C GLU A 108 -8.63 -1.37 0.01
N GLY A 109 -7.46 -1.92 -0.36
CA GLY A 109 -6.39 -2.23 0.59
C GLY A 109 -5.83 -1.01 1.32
N LEU A 110 -5.74 0.15 0.66
CA LEU A 110 -5.28 1.41 1.26
C LEU A 110 -6.35 2.08 2.13
N SER A 111 -7.63 1.87 1.82
CA SER A 111 -8.77 2.44 2.55
C SER A 111 -9.20 1.57 3.74
N ALA A 112 -8.78 0.32 3.78
CA ALA A 112 -9.04 -0.57 4.89
C ALA A 112 -8.38 -0.03 6.19
N PRO A 113 -9.09 -0.05 7.33
CA PRO A 113 -8.49 0.32 8.60
C PRO A 113 -7.31 -0.61 8.88
N THR A 114 -6.12 -0.04 9.10
CA THR A 114 -4.92 -0.81 9.44
C THR A 114 -5.27 -1.73 10.61
N PRO A 115 -5.20 -3.07 10.48
CA PRO A 115 -5.46 -3.94 11.61
C PRO A 115 -4.43 -3.61 12.68
N MET A 116 -4.90 -2.99 13.77
CA MET A 116 -4.10 -2.78 14.97
C MET A 116 -3.70 -4.18 15.46
N THR A 117 -2.41 -4.49 15.37
CA THR A 117 -1.74 -5.60 16.07
C THR A 117 -2.38 -6.97 15.87
N ALA A 118 -1.91 -7.72 14.87
CA ALA A 118 -1.94 -9.18 15.01
C ALA A 118 -1.11 -9.52 16.25
N THR A 119 -1.79 -10.01 17.28
CA THR A 119 -1.22 -10.45 18.55
C THR A 119 -0.11 -11.45 18.25
N PRO A 120 1.11 -11.31 18.82
CA PRO A 120 2.13 -12.33 18.63
C PRO A 120 1.62 -13.63 19.22
N TYR A 121 1.33 -14.58 18.33
CA TYR A 121 1.02 -15.95 18.67
C TYR A 121 2.29 -16.57 19.28
N GLY A 122 2.31 -16.69 20.61
CA GLY A 122 3.45 -17.29 21.30
C GLY A 122 3.56 -16.96 22.79
N ALA A 123 2.52 -17.24 23.57
CA ALA A 123 2.72 -17.49 25.00
C ALA A 123 2.79 -19.02 25.20
N PRO A 124 3.94 -19.60 25.61
CA PRO A 124 3.94 -20.98 26.06
C PRO A 124 3.19 -21.04 27.39
N VAL A 125 2.08 -21.77 27.41
CA VAL A 125 1.41 -22.20 28.64
C VAL A 125 2.42 -22.96 29.52
N PRO A 126 2.69 -22.53 30.77
CA PRO A 126 3.45 -23.35 31.69
C PRO A 126 2.58 -24.54 32.07
N THR A 127 2.98 -25.74 31.67
CA THR A 127 2.44 -26.97 32.26
C THR A 127 3.02 -27.09 33.66
N GLU A 128 2.29 -26.63 34.67
CA GLU A 128 2.54 -27.01 36.05
C GLU A 128 2.20 -28.51 36.20
N ARG A 129 3.24 -29.34 36.11
CA ARG A 129 3.20 -30.72 36.58
C ARG A 129 2.96 -30.70 38.09
N HIS A 130 1.72 -30.95 38.50
CA HIS A 130 1.42 -31.37 39.86
C HIS A 130 2.08 -32.72 40.12
N MET A 131 3.30 -32.72 40.68
CA MET A 131 3.87 -33.90 41.31
C MET A 131 3.24 -34.05 42.69
N ALA A 132 2.15 -34.79 42.76
CA ALA A 132 1.67 -35.38 44.00
C ALA A 132 2.53 -36.62 44.31
N ILE A 133 3.46 -36.49 45.26
CA ILE A 133 4.17 -37.59 45.93
C ILE A 133 4.28 -37.15 47.41
N GLN A 134 3.44 -37.71 48.28
CA GLN A 134 3.70 -38.86 49.16
C GLN A 134 4.40 -38.42 50.46
N MET A 135 3.65 -38.17 51.54
CA MET A 135 3.38 -39.04 52.70
C MET A 135 4.42 -39.00 53.86
N VAL A 136 3.86 -39.23 55.05
CA VAL A 136 4.42 -39.87 56.26
C VAL A 136 4.98 -38.95 57.34
N GLY A 137 4.42 -39.08 58.55
CA GLY A 137 5.13 -38.91 59.82
C GLY A 137 4.40 -38.05 60.83
#